data_AF-A0A3P6DVG7-F1
#
_entry.id   AF-A0A3P6DVG7-F1
#
_cell.length_a   1.000
_cell.length_b   1.000
_cell.length_c   1.000
_cell.angle_alpha   90.00
_cell.angle_beta   90.00
_cell.angle_gamma   90.00
#
_symmetry.space_group_name_H-M   'P 1'
#
loop_
_entity.id
_entity.type
_entity.pdbx_description
1 polymer ?
#
loop_
_entity_poly.entity_id
_entity_poly.type
_entity_poly.pdbx_seq_one_letter_code
_entity_poly.pdbx_strand_id
1 'polypeptide(L)'
;MGLPWYRVHTVVLNDPGRLLSVHIMHTALVAGWAGSMALYELINFFPSDPVLDPMWRQGMFVIPFMTRLGITNSWGGWNITGGTITNPGLWSYEGVAAASTYRVFWLVLLGSYLALGILGSRNFLMNVQENLLWICPRFLEFIYFFQEWLALVLAHFM
;
A
#
# COMPACT_ATOMS: atom_id res chain seq x y z
N MET A 1 34.63 8.63 16.32
CA MET A 1 34.32 9.08 14.95
C MET A 1 32.85 8.79 14.69
N GLY A 2 32.07 9.74 14.17
CA GLY A 2 30.65 9.55 13.89
C GLY A 2 30.39 8.59 12.73
N LEU A 3 29.13 8.19 12.54
CA LEU A 3 28.73 7.39 11.38
C LEU A 3 28.83 8.21 10.08
N PRO A 4 29.37 7.65 8.98
CA PRO A 4 29.26 8.25 7.66
C PRO A 4 27.80 8.41 7.21
N TRP A 5 27.50 9.42 6.40
CA TRP A 5 26.13 9.77 5.97
C TRP A 5 25.36 8.61 5.32
N TYR A 6 26.04 7.75 4.58
CA TYR A 6 25.43 6.60 3.90
C TYR A 6 25.14 5.41 4.83
N ARG A 7 25.56 5.47 6.11
CA ARG A 7 25.32 4.43 7.12
C ARG A 7 24.30 4.83 8.18
N VAL A 8 23.62 5.96 8.04
CA VAL A 8 22.71 6.46 9.10
C VAL A 8 21.59 5.49 9.46
N HIS A 9 21.16 4.63 8.53
CA HIS A 9 20.12 3.63 8.79
C HIS A 9 20.63 2.37 9.53
N THR A 10 21.94 2.16 9.70
CA THR A 10 22.43 0.99 10.45
C THR A 10 22.04 1.02 11.93
N VAL A 11 21.61 2.18 12.44
CA VAL A 11 21.18 2.37 13.83
C VAL A 11 19.95 1.55 14.23
N VAL A 12 19.12 1.13 13.27
CA VAL A 12 17.91 0.34 13.55
C VAL A 12 18.11 -1.17 13.45
N LEU A 13 19.31 -1.64 13.07
CA LEU A 13 19.56 -3.07 12.85
C LEU A 13 19.36 -3.94 14.09
N ASN A 14 19.69 -3.41 15.27
CA ASN A 14 19.56 -4.10 16.55
C ASN A 14 18.39 -3.56 17.40
N ASP A 15 17.50 -2.76 16.82
CA ASP A 15 16.30 -2.25 17.49
C ASP A 15 15.06 -2.69 16.70
N PRO A 16 14.50 -3.89 16.99
CA PRO A 16 13.38 -4.45 16.22
C PRO A 16 12.11 -3.58 16.29
N GLY A 17 11.90 -2.82 17.37
CA GLY A 17 10.77 -1.90 17.50
C GLY A 17 10.87 -0.72 16.54
N ARG A 18 12.05 -0.09 16.46
CA ARG A 18 12.31 0.96 15.47
C ARG A 18 12.37 0.42 14.05
N LEU A 19 12.91 -0.78 13.86
CA LEU A 19 12.93 -1.44 12.56
C LEU A 19 11.50 -1.64 12.05
N LEU A 20 10.59 -2.13 12.88
CA LEU A 20 9.18 -2.25 12.52
C LEU A 20 8.57 -0.90 12.15
N SER A 21 8.81 0.15 12.94
CA SER A 21 8.27 1.47 12.62
C SER A 21 8.75 2.00 11.26
N VAL A 22 10.05 1.90 10.93
CA VAL A 22 10.54 2.43 9.64
C VAL A 22 9.93 1.67 8.46
N HIS A 23 9.64 0.37 8.61
CA HIS A 23 8.92 -0.39 7.59
C HIS A 23 7.46 0.06 7.48
N ILE A 24 6.78 0.30 8.60
CA ILE A 24 5.42 0.85 8.61
C ILE A 24 5.40 2.24 7.94
N MET A 25 6.38 3.10 8.24
CA MET A 25 6.54 4.41 7.60
C MET A 25 6.75 4.28 6.09
N HIS A 26 7.63 3.38 5.65
CA HIS A 26 7.84 3.12 4.22
C HIS A 26 6.55 2.66 3.53
N THR A 27 5.81 1.73 4.15
CA THR A 27 4.50 1.28 3.63
C THR A 27 3.49 2.42 3.54
N ALA A 28 3.46 3.32 4.53
CA ALA A 28 2.63 4.51 4.45
C ALA A 28 3.03 5.35 3.22
N LEU A 29 4.31 5.69 3.05
CA LEU A 29 4.77 6.49 1.92
C LEU A 29 4.37 5.87 0.56
N VAL A 30 4.50 4.56 0.41
CA VAL A 30 4.09 3.86 -0.82
C VAL A 30 2.57 3.93 -1.02
N ALA A 31 1.76 3.74 0.02
CA ALA A 31 0.31 3.86 -0.05
C ALA A 31 -0.15 5.30 -0.37
N GLY A 32 0.53 6.30 0.20
CA GLY A 32 0.29 7.72 -0.07
C GLY A 32 0.63 8.08 -1.52
N TRP A 33 1.74 7.54 -2.04
CA TRP A 33 2.07 7.67 -3.46
C TRP A 33 1.00 7.03 -4.36
N ALA A 34 0.55 5.80 -4.06
CA ALA A 34 -0.47 5.12 -4.86
C ALA A 34 -1.79 5.91 -4.90
N GLY A 35 -2.23 6.44 -3.75
CA GLY A 35 -3.43 7.27 -3.66
C GLY A 35 -3.30 8.61 -4.41
N SER A 36 -2.20 9.32 -4.22
CA SER A 36 -1.96 10.61 -4.89
C SER A 36 -1.77 10.47 -6.40
N MET A 37 -1.08 9.42 -6.87
CA MET A 37 -0.94 9.15 -8.30
C MET A 37 -2.28 8.79 -8.95
N ALA A 38 -3.13 8.02 -8.27
CA ALA A 38 -4.48 7.70 -8.76
C ALA A 38 -5.35 8.97 -8.87
N LEU A 39 -5.31 9.87 -7.89
CA LEU A 39 -6.02 11.15 -7.95
C LEU A 39 -5.47 12.05 -9.07
N TYR A 40 -4.15 12.09 -9.23
CA TYR A 40 -3.50 12.86 -10.29
C TYR A 40 -3.93 12.37 -11.68
N GLU A 41 -3.93 11.06 -11.91
CA GLU A 41 -4.39 10.48 -13.17
C GLU A 41 -5.87 10.76 -13.40
N LEU A 42 -6.72 10.59 -12.39
CA LEU A 42 -8.16 10.86 -12.52
C LEU A 42 -8.49 12.30 -12.91
N ILE A 43 -7.73 13.28 -12.43
CA ILE A 43 -7.95 14.70 -12.77
C ILE A 43 -7.53 15.00 -14.22
N ASN A 44 -6.51 14.30 -14.74
CA ASN A 44 -5.98 14.53 -16.08
C ASN A 44 -6.53 13.56 -17.14
N PHE A 45 -7.22 12.50 -16.73
CA PHE A 45 -7.75 11.48 -17.63
C PHE A 45 -8.97 11.99 -18.40
N PHE A 46 -8.94 11.80 -19.71
CA PHE A 46 -10.05 12.18 -20.60
C PHE A 46 -10.79 10.92 -21.11
N PRO A 47 -12.01 10.63 -20.61
CA PRO A 47 -12.70 9.36 -20.87
C PRO A 47 -13.56 9.32 -22.15
N SER A 48 -13.56 10.36 -22.99
CA SER A 48 -14.57 10.49 -24.06
C SER A 48 -14.35 9.60 -25.28
N ASP A 49 -13.11 9.24 -25.62
CA ASP A 49 -12.81 8.41 -26.80
C ASP A 49 -11.90 7.23 -26.43
N PRO A 50 -12.47 6.08 -26.00
CA PRO A 50 -11.68 4.90 -25.66
C PRO A 50 -11.06 4.19 -26.87
N VAL A 51 -11.43 4.56 -28.11
CA VAL A 51 -10.93 3.91 -29.33
C VAL A 51 -9.68 4.61 -29.85
N LEU A 52 -9.73 5.92 -30.02
CA LEU A 52 -8.62 6.70 -30.60
C LEU A 52 -7.71 7.33 -29.55
N ASP A 53 -8.20 7.54 -28.32
CA ASP A 53 -7.42 8.09 -27.22
C ASP A 53 -7.54 7.28 -25.91
N PRO A 54 -7.14 6.00 -25.92
CA PRO A 54 -7.15 5.16 -24.73
C PRO A 54 -6.09 5.58 -23.68
N MET A 55 -6.25 5.08 -22.46
CA MET A 55 -5.40 5.37 -21.28
C MET A 55 -3.88 5.35 -21.53
N TRP A 56 -3.39 4.45 -22.39
CA TRP A 56 -1.96 4.31 -22.67
C TRP A 56 -1.41 5.41 -23.59
N ARG A 57 -2.25 6.10 -24.35
CA ARG A 57 -1.86 7.30 -25.12
C ARG A 57 -1.76 8.55 -24.26
N GLN A 58 -2.57 8.62 -23.21
CA GLN A 58 -2.60 9.73 -22.27
C GLN A 58 -1.51 9.64 -21.18
N GLY A 59 -0.68 8.59 -21.19
CA GLY A 59 0.40 8.41 -20.22
C GLY A 59 -0.07 7.97 -18.83
N MET A 60 -1.24 7.31 -18.74
CA MET A 60 -1.76 6.78 -17.47
C MET A 60 -0.97 5.54 -17.06
N PHE A 61 -0.53 5.49 -15.81
CA PHE A 61 0.27 4.40 -15.25
C PHE A 61 -0.55 3.54 -14.29
N VAL A 62 -1.25 4.13 -13.31
CA VAL A 62 -1.95 3.38 -12.26
C VAL A 62 -3.38 2.96 -12.65
N ILE A 63 -4.08 3.73 -13.49
CA ILE A 63 -5.41 3.37 -14.00
C ILE A 63 -5.43 1.98 -14.67
N PRO A 64 -4.49 1.62 -15.57
CA PRO A 64 -4.43 0.27 -16.14
C PRO A 64 -4.36 -0.86 -15.09
N PHE A 65 -3.63 -0.66 -13.99
CA PHE A 65 -3.54 -1.66 -12.92
C PHE A 65 -4.84 -1.81 -12.14
N MET A 66 -5.56 -0.71 -11.90
CA MET A 66 -6.89 -0.74 -11.29
C MET A 66 -7.90 -1.43 -12.22
N THR A 67 -7.89 -1.10 -13.51
CA THR A 67 -8.76 -1.71 -14.53
C THR A 67 -8.50 -3.20 -14.68
N ARG A 68 -7.24 -3.64 -14.61
CA ARG A 68 -6.87 -5.06 -14.65
C ARG A 68 -7.54 -5.89 -13.54
N LEU A 69 -7.79 -5.28 -12.39
CA LEU A 69 -8.43 -5.92 -11.23
C LEU A 69 -9.95 -5.70 -11.19
N GLY A 70 -10.56 -5.22 -12.28
CA GLY A 70 -12.01 -5.08 -12.42
C GLY A 70 -12.59 -3.72 -12.02
N ILE A 71 -11.76 -2.74 -11.66
CA ILE A 71 -12.23 -1.37 -11.39
C ILE A 71 -12.38 -0.62 -12.71
N THR A 72 -13.61 -0.47 -13.21
CA THR A 72 -13.88 0.13 -14.52
C THR A 72 -14.68 1.44 -14.47
N ASN A 73 -15.25 1.77 -13.31
CA ASN A 73 -16.27 2.79 -13.17
C ASN A 73 -15.77 3.98 -12.33
N SER A 74 -16.24 5.17 -12.68
CA SER A 74 -15.95 6.42 -11.95
C SER A 74 -17.22 7.02 -11.34
N TRP A 75 -17.06 7.71 -10.22
CA TRP A 75 -18.08 8.59 -9.62
C TRP A 75 -18.47 9.77 -10.52
N GLY A 76 -17.67 10.06 -11.55
CA GLY A 76 -18.01 10.97 -12.65
C GLY A 76 -19.01 10.42 -13.66
N GLY A 77 -19.57 9.22 -13.45
CA GLY A 77 -20.63 8.65 -14.27
C GLY A 77 -20.16 8.05 -15.61
N TRP A 78 -18.86 7.84 -15.77
CA TRP A 78 -18.27 7.21 -16.96
C TRP A 78 -17.67 5.83 -16.62
N ASN A 79 -17.63 4.97 -17.64
CA ASN A 79 -16.96 3.68 -17.64
C ASN A 79 -15.79 3.74 -18.62
N ILE A 80 -14.69 3.04 -18.30
CA ILE A 80 -13.49 2.96 -19.14
C ILE A 80 -13.74 2.45 -20.57
N THR A 81 -14.83 1.72 -20.80
CA THR A 81 -15.24 1.26 -22.14
C THR A 81 -16.11 2.28 -22.90
N GLY A 82 -16.25 3.51 -22.40
CA GLY A 82 -17.05 4.58 -23.02
C GLY A 82 -18.54 4.55 -22.68
N GLY A 83 -18.97 3.68 -21.76
CA GLY A 83 -20.35 3.63 -21.27
C GLY A 83 -20.64 4.72 -20.23
N THR A 84 -21.92 5.05 -20.03
CA THR A 84 -22.38 5.88 -18.92
C THR A 84 -22.91 5.00 -17.79
N ILE A 85 -22.66 5.43 -16.55
CA ILE A 85 -23.08 4.69 -15.34
C ILE A 85 -23.77 5.65 -14.37
N THR A 86 -24.88 5.18 -13.79
CA THR A 86 -25.67 5.95 -12.82
C THR A 86 -25.27 5.65 -11.38
N ASN A 87 -24.83 4.41 -11.09
CA ASN A 87 -24.36 4.02 -9.77
C ASN A 87 -23.07 3.18 -9.86
N PRO A 88 -21.90 3.81 -9.76
CA PRO A 88 -20.59 3.14 -9.79
C PRO A 88 -20.25 2.35 -8.50
N GLY A 89 -21.04 2.50 -7.42
CA GLY A 89 -20.79 1.84 -6.14
C GLY A 89 -19.55 2.37 -5.39
N LEU A 90 -19.14 1.65 -4.34
CA LEU A 90 -18.01 2.04 -3.49
C LEU A 90 -16.65 1.81 -4.14
N TRP A 91 -16.52 0.78 -4.98
CA TRP A 91 -15.28 0.38 -5.65
C TRP A 91 -15.15 1.04 -7.03
N SER A 92 -15.12 2.37 -7.04
CA SER A 92 -14.73 3.17 -8.21
C SER A 92 -13.24 3.53 -8.16
N TYR A 93 -12.72 4.14 -9.21
CA TYR A 93 -11.35 4.68 -9.20
C TYR A 93 -11.13 5.68 -8.04
N GLU A 94 -12.11 6.55 -7.77
CA GLU A 94 -12.08 7.49 -6.65
C GLU A 94 -12.14 6.76 -5.30
N GLY A 95 -12.95 5.71 -5.20
CA GLY A 95 -13.05 4.88 -4.00
C GLY A 95 -11.72 4.21 -3.64
N VAL A 96 -11.00 3.67 -4.63
CA VAL A 96 -9.67 3.05 -4.44
C VAL A 96 -8.62 4.11 -4.07
N ALA A 97 -8.65 5.27 -4.72
CA ALA A 97 -7.74 6.38 -4.41
C ALA A 97 -7.96 6.92 -2.99
N ALA A 98 -9.22 7.07 -2.59
CA ALA A 98 -9.61 7.49 -1.25
C ALA A 98 -9.24 6.44 -0.18
N ALA A 99 -9.43 5.14 -0.47
CA ALA A 99 -9.01 4.08 0.44
C ALA A 99 -7.49 4.10 0.67
N SER A 100 -6.71 4.24 -0.39
CA SER A 100 -5.24 4.29 -0.31
C SER A 100 -4.73 5.52 0.46
N THR A 101 -5.35 6.68 0.23
CA THR A 101 -4.95 7.95 0.88
C THR A 101 -5.44 8.04 2.33
N TYR A 102 -6.73 7.84 2.58
CA TYR A 102 -7.32 8.12 3.89
C TYR A 102 -7.26 6.93 4.84
N ARG A 103 -7.51 5.71 4.36
CA ARG A 103 -7.53 4.53 5.23
C ARG A 103 -6.15 3.93 5.37
N VAL A 104 -5.39 3.79 4.29
CA VAL A 104 -4.08 3.11 4.38
C VAL A 104 -2.99 4.09 4.80
N PHE A 105 -2.76 5.18 4.08
CA PHE A 105 -1.66 6.09 4.40
C PHE A 105 -1.76 6.70 5.81
N TRP A 106 -2.88 7.33 6.18
CA TRP A 106 -2.98 7.99 7.49
C TRP A 106 -2.99 7.03 8.68
N LEU A 107 -3.67 5.89 8.59
CA LEU A 107 -3.69 4.91 9.69
C LEU A 107 -2.31 4.26 9.87
N VAL A 108 -1.64 3.90 8.77
CA VAL A 108 -0.31 3.28 8.80
C VAL A 108 0.73 4.30 9.25
N LEU A 109 0.62 5.56 8.81
CA LEU A 109 1.49 6.65 9.26
C LEU A 109 1.35 6.86 10.78
N LEU A 110 0.13 6.92 11.30
CA LEU A 110 -0.10 6.99 12.75
C LEU A 110 0.47 5.77 13.48
N GLY A 111 0.29 4.57 12.90
CA GLY A 111 0.88 3.33 13.41
C GLY A 111 2.40 3.37 13.50
N SER A 112 3.09 4.04 12.56
CA SER A 112 4.55 4.20 12.60
C SER A 112 5.01 5.04 13.80
N TYR A 113 4.30 6.14 14.09
CA TYR A 113 4.59 7.00 15.24
C TYR A 113 4.28 6.29 16.55
N LEU A 114 3.19 5.54 16.59
CA LEU A 114 2.83 4.71 17.75
C LEU A 114 3.88 3.63 18.00
N ALA A 115 4.38 2.97 16.95
CA ALA A 115 5.45 1.98 17.05
C ALA A 115 6.77 2.62 17.53
N LEU A 116 7.10 3.84 17.12
CA LEU A 116 8.28 4.54 17.67
C LEU A 116 8.11 4.90 19.14
N GLY A 117 6.93 5.40 19.52
CA GLY A 117 6.66 5.91 20.86
C GLY A 117 6.44 4.82 21.91
N ILE A 118 5.70 3.76 21.56
CA ILE A 118 5.26 2.70 22.50
C ILE A 118 6.13 1.45 22.38
N LEU A 119 6.41 0.98 21.16
CA LEU A 119 7.24 -0.21 20.91
C LEU A 119 8.75 0.12 20.93
N GLY A 120 9.12 1.31 21.42
CA GLY A 120 10.52 1.68 21.63
C GLY A 120 11.30 0.55 22.30
N SER A 121 12.62 0.53 22.06
CA SER A 121 13.66 -0.50 22.31
C SER A 121 13.55 -1.48 23.51
N ARG A 122 12.60 -1.31 24.44
CA ARG A 122 12.42 -2.06 25.68
C ARG A 122 11.43 -3.24 25.60
N ASN A 123 10.42 -3.22 24.72
CA ASN A 123 9.36 -4.25 24.76
C ASN A 123 9.76 -5.58 24.13
N PHE A 124 10.74 -5.61 23.23
CA PHE A 124 11.33 -6.86 22.73
C PHE A 124 12.31 -7.51 23.71
N LEU A 125 12.66 -6.84 24.82
CA LEU A 125 13.60 -7.35 25.82
C LEU A 125 12.93 -8.19 26.92
N MET A 126 11.61 -8.22 27.02
CA MET A 126 10.97 -8.80 28.21
C MET A 126 10.83 -10.33 28.24
N ASN A 127 11.30 -11.10 27.24
CA ASN A 127 11.27 -12.56 27.40
C ASN A 127 12.15 -13.44 26.49
N VAL A 128 13.20 -12.93 25.86
CA VAL A 128 13.90 -13.73 24.83
C VAL A 128 15.42 -13.64 24.96
N GLN A 129 15.94 -14.51 25.81
CA GLN A 129 17.29 -15.09 25.72
C GLN A 129 17.41 -16.02 24.47
N GLU A 130 16.68 -15.74 23.38
CA GLU A 130 16.82 -16.43 22.11
C GLU A 130 17.37 -15.44 21.07
N ASN A 131 18.51 -15.80 20.49
CA ASN A 131 19.13 -15.02 19.43
C ASN A 131 18.12 -14.74 18.29
N LEU A 132 18.19 -13.54 17.69
CA LEU A 132 17.42 -13.15 16.47
C LEU A 132 17.43 -14.23 15.36
N LEU A 133 18.45 -15.08 15.34
CA LEU A 133 18.61 -16.23 14.45
C LEU A 133 17.49 -17.28 14.56
N TRP A 134 16.83 -17.43 15.71
CA TRP A 134 15.76 -18.43 15.92
C TRP A 134 14.37 -17.95 15.52
N ILE A 135 14.16 -16.63 15.43
CA ILE A 135 12.86 -16.03 15.09
C ILE A 135 12.65 -15.97 13.58
N CYS A 136 13.70 -15.78 12.78
CA CYS A 136 13.60 -15.61 11.34
C CYS A 136 12.98 -16.82 10.61
N PRO A 137 13.34 -18.08 10.90
CA PRO A 137 12.69 -19.25 10.27
C PRO A 137 11.20 -19.35 10.58
N ARG A 138 10.78 -19.06 11.82
CA ARG A 138 9.36 -19.09 12.23
C ARG A 138 8.54 -17.96 11.59
N PHE A 139 9.16 -16.81 11.35
CA PHE A 139 8.52 -15.71 10.62
C PHE A 139 8.28 -16.08 9.15
N LEU A 140 9.20 -16.82 8.53
CA LEU A 140 9.02 -17.32 7.16
C LEU A 140 7.87 -18.35 7.07
N GLU A 141 7.70 -19.21 8.07
CA GLU A 141 6.55 -20.12 8.15
C GLU A 141 5.22 -19.36 8.27
N PHE A 142 5.19 -18.28 9.07
CA PHE A 142 4.01 -17.41 9.17
C PHE A 142 3.65 -16.74 7.82
N ILE A 143 4.66 -16.28 7.07
CA ILE A 143 4.46 -15.70 5.73
C ILE A 143 3.82 -16.73 4.79
N TYR A 144 4.31 -17.97 4.81
CA TYR A 144 3.76 -19.05 3.99
C TYR A 144 2.28 -19.29 4.28
N PHE A 145 1.91 -19.38 5.56
CA PHE A 145 0.52 -19.54 5.98
C PHE A 145 -0.39 -18.37 5.52
N PHE A 146 0.10 -17.14 5.63
CA PHE A 146 -0.67 -15.95 5.24
C PHE A 146 -0.88 -15.87 3.72
N GLN A 147 0.11 -16.30 2.92
CA GLN A 147 0.02 -16.30 1.46
C GLN A 147 -1.04 -17.29 0.96
N GLU A 148 -1.10 -18.50 1.53
CA GLU A 148 -2.12 -19.50 1.19
C GLU A 148 -3.53 -19.01 1.56
N TRP A 149 -3.67 -18.37 2.71
CA TRP A 149 -4.96 -17.83 3.16
C TRP A 149 -5.43 -16.67 2.28
N LEU A 150 -4.53 -15.76 1.88
CA LEU A 150 -4.84 -14.66 0.98
C LEU A 150 -5.24 -15.17 -0.41
N ALA A 151 -4.55 -16.20 -0.92
CA ALA A 151 -4.90 -16.84 -2.20
C ALA A 151 -6.31 -17.45 -2.15
N LEU A 152 -6.68 -18.11 -1.05
CA LEU A 152 -8.02 -18.67 -0.85
C LEU A 152 -9.11 -17.60 -0.77
N VAL A 153 -8.85 -16.48 -0.08
CA VAL A 153 -9.79 -15.37 0.02
C VAL A 153 -9.98 -14.71 -1.35
N LEU A 154 -8.89 -14.44 -2.08
CA LEU A 154 -8.97 -13.81 -3.41
C LEU A 154 -9.68 -14.71 -4.43
N ALA A 155 -9.52 -16.03 -4.35
CA ALA A 155 -10.22 -16.99 -5.20
C ALA A 155 -11.75 -17.00 -5.01
N HIS A 156 -12.27 -16.47 -3.89
CA HIS A 156 -13.72 -16.34 -3.67
C HIS A 156 -14.33 -15.08 -4.28
N PHE A 157 -13.52 -14.11 -4.69
CA PHE A 157 -13.97 -12.83 -5.28
C PHE A 157 -13.71 -12.72 -6.79
N MET A 158 -13.17 -13.78 -7.42
CA MET A 158 -12.98 -13.94 -8.86
C MET A 158 -14.01 -14.92 -9.43
#